data_AF-A0A0Q1EAV4-F1
#
_entry.id   AF-A0A0Q1EAV4-F1
#
_cell.length_a   1.000
_cell.length_b   1.000
_cell.length_c   1.000
_cell.angle_alpha   90.00
_cell.angle_beta   90.00
_cell.angle_gamma   90.00
#
_symmetry.space_group_name_H-M   'P 1'
#
loop_
_entity.id
_entity.type
_entity.pdbx_description
1 polymer ?
#
loop_
_entity_poly.entity_id
_entity_poly.type
_entity_poly.pdbx_seq_one_letter_code
_entity_poly.pdbx_strand_id
1 'polypeptide(L)'
;MNDRMIPMSELEPDAAELARAGRRYARYDSLDDLRRAAQASGSINAEVVVDMLDGGDPVMAAAALRMLVADGRASRARFVELDAATTEVAR
;
A
#
# COMPACT_ATOMS: atom_id res chain seq x y z
N MET A 1 -22.69 6.62 -17.39
CA MET A 1 -21.66 5.82 -16.70
C MET A 1 -21.50 4.52 -17.46
N ASN A 2 -20.28 4.22 -17.91
CA ASN A 2 -19.98 2.87 -18.39
C ASN A 2 -19.83 2.00 -17.14
N ASP A 3 -20.75 1.05 -16.93
CA ASP A 3 -20.65 0.00 -15.91
C ASP A 3 -19.55 -1.00 -16.30
N ARG A 4 -18.30 -0.52 -16.38
CA ARG A 4 -17.17 -1.41 -16.56
C ARG A 4 -16.90 -2.06 -15.21
N MET A 5 -17.36 -3.29 -15.04
CA MET A 5 -16.91 -4.14 -13.94
C MET A 5 -15.41 -4.39 -14.06
N ILE A 6 -14.67 -4.16 -12.99
CA ILE A 6 -13.25 -4.47 -12.89
C ILE A 6 -13.11 -5.80 -12.14
N PRO A 7 -12.56 -6.85 -12.77
CA PRO A 7 -12.31 -8.12 -12.09
C PRO A 7 -11.38 -7.92 -10.90
N MET A 8 -11.63 -8.63 -9.80
CA MET A 8 -10.75 -8.60 -8.62
C MET A 8 -9.28 -8.94 -8.95
N SER A 9 -9.04 -9.79 -9.95
CA SER A 9 -7.70 -10.12 -10.43
C SER A 9 -6.94 -8.93 -11.02
N GLU A 10 -7.64 -7.91 -11.52
CA GLU A 10 -7.04 -6.66 -12.03
C GLU A 10 -6.73 -5.65 -10.89
N LEU A 11 -7.12 -5.98 -9.64
CA LEU A 11 -6.81 -5.19 -8.45
C LEU A 11 -5.57 -5.71 -7.70
N GLU A 12 -4.99 -6.81 -8.18
CA GLU A 12 -3.72 -7.30 -7.67
C GLU A 12 -2.58 -6.40 -8.18
N PRO A 13 -1.68 -5.94 -7.29
CA PRO A 13 -0.55 -5.15 -7.72
C PRO A 13 0.43 -5.99 -8.53
N ASP A 14 1.02 -5.39 -9.56
CA ASP A 14 2.04 -6.02 -10.37
C ASP A 14 3.42 -6.00 -9.69
N ALA A 15 4.39 -6.66 -10.33
CA ALA A 15 5.76 -6.74 -9.82
C ALA A 15 6.44 -5.37 -9.67
N ALA A 16 6.11 -4.40 -10.53
CA ALA A 16 6.70 -3.07 -10.49
C ALA A 16 6.14 -2.25 -9.31
N GLU A 17 4.83 -2.33 -9.08
CA GLU A 17 4.14 -1.71 -7.94
C GLU A 17 4.66 -2.28 -6.61
N LEU A 18 4.81 -3.61 -6.53
CA LEU A 18 5.40 -4.28 -5.38
C LEU A 18 6.87 -3.86 -5.16
N ALA A 19 7.68 -3.81 -6.21
CA ALA A 19 9.08 -3.41 -6.10
C ALA A 19 9.23 -1.94 -5.69
N ARG A 20 8.37 -1.05 -6.19
CA ARG A 20 8.30 0.36 -5.76
C ARG A 20 7.97 0.45 -4.26
N ALA A 21 6.92 -0.23 -3.82
CA ALA A 21 6.49 -0.23 -2.43
C ALA A 21 7.59 -0.81 -1.51
N GLY A 22 8.21 -1.93 -1.89
CA GLY A 22 9.34 -2.53 -1.17
C GLY A 22 10.49 -1.54 -0.99
N ARG A 23 10.94 -0.88 -2.07
CA ARG A 23 11.98 0.16 -2.00
C ARG A 23 11.60 1.37 -1.15
N ARG A 24 10.31 1.69 -1.03
CA ARG A 24 9.82 2.80 -0.20
C ARG A 24 9.93 2.45 1.27
N TYR A 25 9.40 1.30 1.68
CA TYR A 25 9.31 0.93 3.09
C TYR A 25 10.61 0.33 3.67
N ALA A 26 11.48 -0.23 2.83
CA ALA A 26 12.80 -0.72 3.26
C ALA A 26 13.71 0.35 3.88
N ARG A 27 13.37 1.64 3.72
CA ARG A 27 14.16 2.79 4.21
C ARG A 27 13.88 3.14 5.66
N TYR A 28 12.83 2.57 6.25
CA TYR A 28 12.47 2.87 7.64
C TYR A 28 13.15 1.87 8.56
N ASP A 29 13.82 2.40 9.58
CA ASP A 29 14.58 1.61 10.56
C ASP A 29 13.89 1.56 11.94
N SER A 30 12.76 2.25 12.09
CA SER A 30 11.97 2.26 13.31
C SER A 30 10.51 1.86 13.02
N LEU A 31 9.90 1.15 13.97
CA LEU A 31 8.48 0.77 13.87
C LEU A 31 7.56 1.99 13.83
N ASP A 32 7.90 3.06 14.55
CA ASP A 32 7.07 4.26 14.62
C ASP A 32 7.11 5.05 13.31
N ASP A 33 8.27 5.21 12.68
CA ASP A 33 8.37 5.92 11.40
C ASP A 33 7.71 5.10 10.27
N LEU A 34 7.88 3.78 10.31
CA LEU A 34 7.17 2.88 9.40
C LEU A 34 5.65 3.05 9.54
N ARG A 35 5.11 3.05 10.76
CA ARG A 35 3.68 3.22 11.03
C ARG A 35 3.16 4.56 10.52
N ARG A 36 3.86 5.67 10.82
CA ARG A 36 3.48 7.00 10.33
C ARG A 36 3.46 7.05 8.80
N ALA A 37 4.49 6.51 8.16
CA ALA A 37 4.58 6.49 6.71
C ALA A 37 3.49 5.64 6.04
N ALA A 38 3.22 4.45 6.60
CA ALA A 38 2.19 3.55 6.12
C ALA A 38 0.79 4.16 6.29
N GLN A 39 0.52 4.79 7.44
CA GLN A 39 -0.75 5.48 7.69
C GLN A 39 -0.96 6.64 6.70
N ALA A 40 0.04 7.50 6.53
CA ALA A 40 -0.05 8.63 5.59
C ALA A 40 -0.30 8.15 4.15
N SER A 41 0.45 7.13 3.70
CA SER A 41 0.25 6.58 2.35
C SER A 41 -1.12 5.91 2.20
N GLY A 42 -1.56 5.18 3.23
CA GLY A 42 -2.86 4.52 3.26
C GLY A 42 -4.02 5.50 3.15
N SER A 43 -3.99 6.57 3.95
CA SER A 43 -5.01 7.62 3.91
C SER A 43 -5.06 8.31 2.55
N ILE A 44 -3.92 8.69 1.97
CA ILE A 44 -3.88 9.35 0.66
C ILE A 44 -4.48 8.46 -0.42
N ASN A 45 -4.05 7.19 -0.50
CA ASN A 45 -4.57 6.29 -1.54
C ASN A 45 -6.07 5.97 -1.33
N ALA A 46 -6.54 5.90 -0.07
CA ALA A 46 -7.96 5.69 0.22
C ALA A 46 -8.83 6.85 -0.26
N GLU A 47 -8.42 8.10 0.00
CA GLU A 47 -9.12 9.29 -0.52
C GLU A 47 -9.14 9.31 -2.05
N VAL A 48 -8.00 9.02 -2.69
CA VAL A 48 -7.94 8.94 -4.16
C VAL A 48 -8.88 7.86 -4.71
N VAL A 49 -9.00 6.69 -4.06
CA VAL A 49 -9.96 5.66 -4.48
C VAL A 49 -11.39 6.20 -4.43
N VAL A 50 -11.78 6.87 -3.34
CA VAL A 50 -13.13 7.43 -3.18
C VAL A 50 -13.39 8.52 -4.23
N ASP A 51 -12.47 9.48 -4.39
CA ASP A 51 -12.59 10.57 -5.36
C ASP A 51 -12.73 10.06 -6.80
N MET A 52 -11.98 9.03 -7.17
CA MET A 52 -12.05 8.45 -8.52
C MET A 52 -13.36 7.66 -8.72
N LEU A 53 -13.89 7.00 -7.69
CA LEU A 53 -15.19 6.33 -7.77
C LEU A 53 -16.33 7.35 -7.89
N ASP A 54 -16.33 8.40 -7.08
CA ASP A 54 -17.32 9.48 -7.13
C ASP A 54 -17.25 10.25 -8.45
N GLY A 55 -16.04 10.42 -9.00
CA GLY A 55 -15.80 11.01 -10.31
C GLY A 55 -16.16 10.11 -11.51
N GLY A 56 -16.53 8.85 -11.27
CA GLY A 56 -16.88 7.90 -12.33
C GLY A 56 -15.69 7.38 -13.14
N ASP A 57 -14.48 7.37 -12.56
CA ASP A 57 -13.26 6.79 -13.12
C ASP A 57 -12.82 5.53 -12.34
N PRO A 58 -13.49 4.38 -12.59
CA PRO A 58 -13.16 3.15 -11.89
C PRO A 58 -11.76 2.62 -12.24
N VAL A 59 -11.20 2.99 -13.40
CA VAL A 59 -9.85 2.56 -13.83
C VAL A 59 -8.79 3.21 -12.96
N MET A 60 -8.91 4.52 -12.72
CA MET A 60 -8.01 5.23 -11.81
C MET A 60 -8.23 4.78 -10.36
N ALA A 61 -9.46 4.50 -9.95
CA ALA A 61 -9.74 3.92 -8.63
C ALA A 61 -9.04 2.56 -8.45
N ALA A 62 -9.09 1.68 -9.46
CA ALA A 62 -8.40 0.40 -9.44
C ALA A 62 -6.87 0.54 -9.38
N ALA A 63 -6.29 1.53 -10.07
CA ALA A 63 -4.86 1.82 -9.98
C ALA A 63 -4.46 2.29 -8.57
N ALA A 64 -5.23 3.20 -7.97
CA ALA A 64 -5.00 3.64 -6.59
C ALA A 64 -5.16 2.49 -5.57
N LEU A 65 -6.12 1.59 -5.81
CA LEU A 65 -6.31 0.40 -4.97
C LEU A 65 -5.11 -0.56 -5.06
N ARG A 66 -4.58 -0.82 -6.27
CA ARG A 66 -3.34 -1.61 -6.44
C ARG A 66 -2.17 -1.00 -5.68
N MET A 67 -2.00 0.32 -5.75
CA MET A 67 -0.97 1.02 -4.98
C MET A 67 -1.18 0.87 -3.47
N LEU A 68 -2.42 1.00 -2.98
CA LEU A 68 -2.77 0.80 -1.57
C LEU A 68 -2.44 -0.63 -1.10
N VAL A 69 -2.79 -1.64 -1.89
CA VAL A 69 -2.51 -3.05 -1.58
C VAL A 69 -1.00 -3.33 -1.59
N ALA A 70 -0.26 -2.81 -2.59
CA ALA A 70 1.20 -2.95 -2.65
C ALA A 70 1.87 -2.33 -1.43
N ASP A 71 1.45 -1.12 -1.04
CA ASP A 71 1.97 -0.42 0.12
C ASP A 71 1.62 -1.13 1.44
N GLY A 72 0.39 -1.67 1.56
CA GLY A 72 -0.02 -2.47 2.71
C GLY A 72 0.79 -3.76 2.87
N ARG A 73 1.04 -4.48 1.76
CA ARG A 73 1.88 -5.69 1.77
C ARG A 73 3.33 -5.39 2.14
N ALA A 74 3.93 -4.37 1.52
CA ALA A 74 5.32 -4.00 1.76
C ALA A 74 5.55 -3.45 3.17
N SER A 75 4.67 -2.59 3.67
CA SER A 75 4.77 -2.07 5.04
C SER A 75 4.59 -3.17 6.08
N ARG A 76 3.67 -4.12 5.86
CA ARG A 76 3.52 -5.29 6.73
C ARG A 76 4.77 -6.18 6.74
N ALA A 77 5.38 -6.42 5.58
CA ALA A 77 6.61 -7.21 5.50
C ALA A 77 7.74 -6.53 6.31
N ARG A 78 7.94 -5.22 6.11
CA ARG A 78 8.94 -4.45 6.86
C ARG A 78 8.65 -4.42 8.36
N PHE A 79 7.39 -4.35 8.75
CA PHE A 79 6.99 -4.40 10.15
C PHE A 79 7.49 -5.68 10.81
N VAL A 80 7.29 -6.84 10.17
CA VAL A 80 7.73 -8.14 10.69
C VAL A 80 9.25 -8.18 10.84
N GLU A 81 10.01 -7.64 9.88
CA GLU A 81 11.47 -7.56 9.96
C GLU A 81 11.95 -6.72 11.15
N LEU A 82 11.37 -5.52 11.32
CA LEU A 82 11.75 -4.60 12.39
C LEU A 82 11.33 -5.11 13.79
N ASP A 83 10.16 -5.73 13.90
CA ASP A 83 9.64 -6.29 15.14
C ASP A 83 10.50 -7.48 15.62
N ALA A 84 10.91 -8.34 14.68
CA ALA A 84 11.85 -9.42 14.96
C ALA A 84 13.20 -8.89 15.46
N ALA A 85 13.78 -7.90 14.77
CA ALA A 85 15.05 -7.28 15.15
C ALA A 85 14.99 -6.59 16.53
N THR A 86 13.88 -5.90 16.83
CA THR A 86 13.67 -5.25 18.13
C THR A 86 13.56 -6.27 19.26
N THR A 87 12.91 -7.40 19.00
CA THR A 87 12.73 -8.48 19.98
C THR A 87 14.05 -9.20 20.28
N GLU A 88 14.91 -9.40 19.28
CA GLU A 88 16.23 -10.04 19.47
C GLU A 88 17.18 -9.21 20.32
N VAL A 89 17.18 -7.87 20.17
CA VAL A 89 18.03 -6.97 20.97
C VAL A 89 17.61 -6.92 22.45
N ALA A 90 16.35 -7.21 22.76
CA ALA A 90 15.81 -7.18 24.12
C ALA A 90 16.07 -8.46 24.94
N ARG A 91 16.67 -9.50 24.34
CA ARG A 91 17.00 -10.79 24.99
C ARG A 91 18.47 -10.86 25.39
#